data_AF-A0A165FW89-F1
#
_entry.id   AF-A0A165FW89-F1
#
_cell.length_a   1.000
_cell.length_b   1.000
_cell.length_c   1.000
_cell.angle_alpha   90.00
_cell.angle_beta   90.00
_cell.angle_gamma   90.00
#
_symmetry.space_group_name_H-M   'P 1'
#
loop_
_entity.id
_entity.type
_entity.pdbx_description
1 polymer ?
#
loop_
_entity_poly.entity_id
_entity_poly.type
_entity_poly.pdbx_seq_one_letter_code
_entity_poly.pdbx_strand_id
1 'polypeptide(L)'
;MPDQYIHMDLEHRGAEQPVRKSRVIRLWKIPLPLRKGQLSSDLLKNIAWLMTLLCVTQFAYIIYLQNGMIRVPNDPYDIRFSKVIDEKSPSIWDHDRQSFIRNALPVPVHSHNDYSRRIPLFEALGSGCISIEADIHLRNSDLLVGHTSASLQHSKTLRSMYLEPLQRMIEVQNGNVAEGTWRGLFNLAPHQTLVLLIDHKTSGPETFRELYTQLQPLRDLDYLTYWNGTERVLRPLTIVVSGSAPFESVTMLNETHRDIFWDANLEELVSASDNFDEEPFKYVYNASNSYFASTEFKNAVLYSYREPFTPPPKTPQMKDMVATQIEQARARGLMVRYWNTPSQPPNLREVVWRVLIERQVDILNMDDLGAVRARANGWGNIKT
;
A
#
# COMPACT_ATOMS: atom_id res chain seq x y z
N MET A 1 -63.75 -12.15 -21.04
CA MET A 1 -64.68 -11.37 -21.86
C MET A 1 -63.88 -10.28 -22.55
N PRO A 2 -63.82 -10.23 -23.88
CA PRO A 2 -63.23 -9.11 -24.59
C PRO A 2 -64.25 -8.32 -25.43
N ASP A 3 -63.90 -7.05 -25.58
CA ASP A 3 -64.08 -6.16 -26.72
C ASP A 3 -65.48 -5.72 -27.17
N GLN A 4 -65.65 -4.39 -27.20
CA GLN A 4 -66.17 -3.72 -28.40
C GLN A 4 -65.79 -2.23 -28.42
N TYR A 5 -65.14 -1.84 -29.52
CA TYR A 5 -64.89 -0.47 -29.96
C TYR A 5 -66.18 0.17 -30.48
N ILE A 6 -66.44 1.45 -30.17
CA ILE A 6 -67.28 2.34 -30.99
C ILE A 6 -66.65 3.73 -31.06
N HIS A 7 -66.47 4.20 -32.30
CA HIS A 7 -66.14 5.55 -32.72
C HIS A 7 -67.23 6.58 -32.34
N MET A 8 -66.83 7.78 -31.93
CA MET A 8 -67.60 9.00 -32.20
C MET A 8 -66.67 10.23 -32.15
N ASP A 9 -66.52 10.89 -33.29
CA ASP A 9 -66.17 12.31 -33.37
C ASP A 9 -67.46 13.12 -33.27
N LEU A 10 -67.46 14.15 -32.42
CA LEU A 10 -68.41 15.27 -32.49
C LEU A 10 -67.76 16.53 -31.88
N GLU A 11 -67.92 17.62 -32.61
CA GLU A 11 -67.22 18.89 -32.51
C GLU A 11 -67.50 19.73 -31.24
N HIS A 12 -66.49 20.57 -30.95
CA HIS A 12 -66.55 21.92 -30.36
C HIS A 12 -67.47 22.18 -29.17
N ARG A 13 -66.85 22.35 -27.99
CA ARG A 13 -67.11 23.49 -27.09
C ARG A 13 -65.81 23.91 -26.42
N GLY A 14 -65.42 25.16 -26.67
CA GLY A 14 -64.28 25.80 -26.05
C GLY A 14 -64.44 25.95 -24.55
N ALA A 15 -63.36 25.68 -23.83
CA ALA A 15 -63.06 26.23 -22.52
C ALA A 15 -61.54 26.09 -22.34
N GLU A 16 -60.88 27.24 -22.25
CA GLU A 16 -59.43 27.39 -22.14
C GLU A 16 -58.88 26.56 -20.96
N GLN A 17 -57.89 25.71 -21.25
CA GLN A 17 -56.99 25.17 -20.24
C GLN A 17 -55.56 25.62 -20.50
N PRO A 18 -54.79 25.94 -19.44
CA PRO A 18 -53.51 26.60 -19.56
C PRO A 18 -52.47 25.61 -20.07
N VAL A 19 -51.86 25.95 -21.21
CA VAL A 19 -50.70 25.22 -21.73
C VAL A 19 -49.58 25.28 -20.70
N ARG A 20 -49.22 24.10 -20.21
CA ARG A 20 -48.05 23.78 -19.39
C ARG A 20 -46.79 24.20 -20.15
N LYS A 21 -46.38 25.45 -20.00
CA LYS A 21 -45.09 25.95 -20.51
C LYS A 21 -43.99 25.12 -19.86
N SER A 22 -43.20 24.42 -20.67
CA SER A 22 -41.96 23.81 -20.23
C SER A 22 -41.11 24.88 -19.53
N ARG A 23 -40.79 24.65 -18.25
CA ARG A 23 -39.78 25.42 -17.54
C ARG A 23 -38.43 25.07 -18.17
N VAL A 24 -38.09 25.74 -19.25
CA VAL A 24 -36.70 25.86 -19.67
C VAL A 24 -36.02 26.64 -18.55
N ILE A 25 -35.17 25.95 -17.79
CA ILE A 25 -34.29 26.58 -16.82
C ILE A 25 -33.42 27.55 -17.63
N ARG A 26 -33.75 28.84 -17.57
CA ARG A 26 -32.84 29.89 -18.00
C ARG A 26 -31.68 29.82 -17.04
N LEU A 27 -30.60 29.15 -17.46
CA LEU A 27 -29.27 29.40 -16.96
C LEU A 27 -29.06 30.90 -17.05
N TRP A 28 -29.14 31.58 -15.90
CA TRP A 28 -28.65 32.93 -15.77
C TRP A 28 -27.18 32.85 -16.15
N LYS A 29 -26.86 33.29 -17.38
CA LYS A 29 -25.49 33.58 -17.74
C LYS A 29 -25.03 34.62 -16.73
N ILE A 30 -24.19 34.20 -15.80
CA ILE A 30 -23.37 35.12 -15.01
C ILE A 30 -22.79 36.09 -16.04
N PRO A 31 -23.05 37.40 -15.94
CA PRO A 31 -22.45 38.35 -16.86
C PRO A 31 -20.94 38.32 -16.62
N LEU A 32 -20.23 37.51 -17.41
CA LEU A 32 -18.80 37.61 -17.57
C LEU A 32 -18.55 38.98 -18.19
N PRO A 33 -17.87 39.92 -17.51
CA PRO A 33 -17.59 41.23 -18.05
C PRO A 33 -16.38 41.13 -18.99
N LEU A 34 -16.45 40.28 -20.02
CA LEU A 34 -15.39 40.15 -21.02
C LEU A 34 -16.02 39.85 -22.39
N ARG A 35 -16.85 40.77 -22.88
CA ARG A 35 -17.22 40.77 -24.30
C ARG A 35 -17.25 42.20 -24.83
N LYS A 36 -16.23 42.49 -25.65
CA LYS A 36 -16.03 43.70 -26.46
C LYS A 36 -15.71 44.98 -25.67
N GLY A 37 -14.60 44.94 -24.94
CA GLY A 37 -13.71 46.09 -24.78
C GLY A 37 -12.30 45.56 -24.98
N GLN A 38 -11.56 46.02 -25.98
CA GLN A 38 -10.10 45.91 -25.92
C GLN A 38 -9.70 46.56 -24.58
N LEU A 39 -8.97 45.85 -23.71
CA LEU A 39 -8.29 46.52 -22.60
C LEU A 39 -7.43 47.62 -23.24
N SER A 40 -7.90 48.86 -23.19
CA SER A 40 -7.49 49.96 -24.06
C SER A 40 -6.21 50.64 -23.58
N SER A 41 -5.36 49.92 -22.86
CA SER A 41 -3.98 50.31 -22.62
C SER A 41 -3.12 49.06 -22.52
N ASP A 42 -1.92 49.10 -23.11
CA ASP A 42 -0.92 48.05 -22.93
C ASP A 42 -0.61 47.81 -21.45
N LEU A 43 -0.78 48.85 -20.62
CA LEU A 43 -0.70 48.78 -19.16
C LEU A 43 -1.66 47.76 -18.56
N LEU A 44 -2.94 47.76 -18.95
CA LEU A 44 -3.93 46.83 -18.40
C LEU A 44 -3.69 45.38 -18.82
N LYS A 45 -3.18 45.15 -20.04
CA LYS A 45 -2.74 43.82 -20.48
C LYS A 45 -1.50 43.34 -19.72
N ASN A 46 -0.54 44.25 -19.48
CA ASN A 46 0.66 43.95 -18.71
C ASN A 46 0.31 43.64 -17.24
N ILE A 47 -0.63 44.38 -16.65
CA ILE A 47 -1.15 44.10 -15.29
C ILE A 47 -1.83 42.72 -15.24
N ALA A 48 -2.67 42.40 -16.22
CA ALA A 48 -3.32 41.08 -16.28
C ALA A 48 -2.30 39.95 -16.40
N TRP A 49 -1.30 40.09 -17.28
CA TRP A 49 -0.20 39.12 -17.42
C TRP A 49 0.61 38.96 -16.14
N LEU A 50 0.96 40.07 -15.48
CA LEU A 50 1.69 40.05 -14.22
C LEU A 50 0.90 39.34 -13.11
N MET A 51 -0.40 39.60 -13.02
CA MET A 51 -1.28 38.94 -12.04
C MET A 51 -1.42 37.45 -12.32
N THR A 52 -1.57 37.04 -13.58
CA THR A 52 -1.59 35.61 -13.94
C THR A 52 -0.27 34.93 -13.60
N LEU A 53 0.87 35.56 -13.92
CA LEU A 53 2.19 35.04 -13.55
C LEU A 53 2.33 34.92 -12.03
N LEU A 54 1.92 35.95 -11.27
CA LEU A 54 1.90 35.92 -9.81
C LEU A 54 1.05 34.77 -9.27
N CYS A 55 -0.18 34.59 -9.78
CA CYS A 55 -1.03 33.47 -9.38
C CYS A 55 -0.39 32.11 -9.69
N VAL A 56 0.22 31.92 -10.86
CA VAL A 56 0.91 30.68 -11.23
C VAL A 56 2.13 30.46 -10.33
N THR A 57 2.93 31.49 -10.06
CA THR A 57 4.09 31.40 -9.16
C THR A 57 3.67 31.14 -7.72
N GLN A 58 2.59 31.76 -7.24
CA GLN A 58 2.05 31.53 -5.90
C GLN A 58 1.48 30.12 -5.79
N PHE A 59 0.78 29.63 -6.81
CA PHE A 59 0.30 28.25 -6.86
C PHE A 59 1.46 27.25 -6.88
N ALA A 60 2.48 27.48 -7.71
CA ALA A 60 3.69 26.67 -7.73
C ALA A 60 4.46 26.75 -6.40
N TYR A 61 4.47 27.92 -5.74
CA TYR A 61 5.10 28.11 -4.43
C TYR A 61 4.29 27.42 -3.31
N ILE A 62 2.96 27.42 -3.37
CA ILE A 62 2.11 26.66 -2.45
C ILE A 62 2.35 25.17 -2.64
N ILE A 63 2.40 24.68 -3.89
CA ILE A 63 2.76 23.28 -4.19
C ILE A 63 4.16 22.97 -3.66
N TYR A 64 5.12 23.85 -3.87
CA TYR A 64 6.49 23.71 -3.36
C TYR A 64 6.54 23.67 -1.82
N LEU A 65 5.80 24.54 -1.14
CA LEU A 65 5.68 24.53 0.32
C LEU A 65 4.98 23.26 0.84
N GLN A 66 3.96 22.77 0.13
CA GLN A 66 3.28 21.50 0.45
C GLN A 66 4.19 20.28 0.24
N ASN A 67 5.13 20.36 -0.69
CA ASN A 67 6.17 19.35 -0.90
C ASN A 67 7.29 19.41 0.16
N GLY A 68 7.28 20.42 1.03
CA GLY A 68 8.42 20.89 1.81
C GLY A 68 8.67 20.18 3.13
N MET A 69 8.07 20.59 4.25
CA MET A 69 8.70 20.26 5.55
C MET A 69 7.79 20.10 6.77
N ILE A 70 6.46 20.19 6.66
CA ILE A 70 5.57 19.91 7.79
C ILE A 70 4.28 19.30 7.23
N ARG A 71 4.19 17.97 7.18
CA ARG A 71 2.93 17.29 6.77
C ARG A 71 1.87 17.35 7.87
N VAL A 72 2.34 17.32 9.11
CA VAL A 72 1.53 17.44 10.32
C VAL A 72 2.18 18.51 11.23
N PRO A 73 1.46 19.57 11.61
CA PRO A 73 2.01 20.61 12.48
C PRO A 73 2.61 20.04 13.77
N ASN A 74 3.85 20.44 14.09
CA ASN A 74 4.61 20.00 15.26
C ASN A 74 4.86 18.47 15.34
N ASP A 75 4.88 17.78 14.21
CA ASP A 75 5.23 16.36 14.18
C ASP A 75 6.63 16.12 14.77
N PRO A 76 6.74 15.35 15.87
CA PRO A 76 8.03 15.06 16.51
C PRO A 76 9.04 14.42 15.56
N TYR A 77 8.56 13.65 14.58
CA TYR A 77 9.43 13.08 13.55
C TYR A 77 10.01 14.18 12.66
N ASP A 78 9.17 15.01 12.05
CA ASP A 78 9.64 16.10 11.19
C ASP A 78 10.56 17.07 11.93
N ILE A 79 10.29 17.37 13.22
CA ILE A 79 11.19 18.19 14.04
C ILE A 79 12.55 17.51 14.20
N ARG A 80 12.58 16.21 14.56
CA ARG A 80 13.80 15.45 14.85
C ARG A 80 14.65 15.19 13.61
N PHE A 81 14.02 15.02 12.46
CA PHE A 81 14.64 14.74 11.16
C PHE A 81 14.52 15.93 10.19
N SER A 82 14.34 17.15 10.71
CA SER A 82 14.16 18.40 9.93
C SER A 82 15.39 18.81 9.13
N LYS A 83 16.59 18.41 9.58
CA LYS A 83 17.83 18.62 8.83
C LYS A 83 17.81 17.71 7.59
N VAL A 84 18.32 18.19 6.46
CA VAL A 84 18.52 17.36 5.25
C VAL A 84 19.54 16.26 5.60
N ILE A 85 19.02 15.11 6.01
CA ILE A 85 19.73 13.90 6.42
C ILE A 85 19.25 12.82 5.45
N ASP A 86 20.17 12.02 4.95
CA ASP A 86 19.89 10.85 4.10
C ASP A 86 20.28 9.55 4.81
N GLU A 87 20.07 8.41 4.16
CA GLU A 87 20.37 7.07 4.69
C GLU A 87 21.86 6.86 5.02
N LYS A 88 22.76 7.67 4.46
CA LYS A 88 24.22 7.58 4.64
C LYS A 88 24.75 8.55 5.69
N SER A 89 23.94 9.53 6.09
CA SER A 89 24.31 10.59 7.00
C SER A 89 24.69 10.03 8.37
N PRO A 90 25.91 10.25 8.90
CA PRO A 90 26.33 9.70 10.18
C PRO A 90 25.40 10.04 11.34
N SER A 91 24.78 11.22 11.29
CA SER A 91 23.79 11.64 12.29
C SER A 91 22.59 10.72 12.37
N ILE A 92 22.16 10.05 11.29
CA ILE A 92 21.00 9.15 11.37
C ILE A 92 21.24 8.00 12.35
N TRP A 93 22.51 7.64 12.57
CA TRP A 93 22.96 6.57 13.45
C TRP A 93 23.23 7.02 14.89
N ASP A 94 23.05 8.30 15.21
CA ASP A 94 23.21 8.77 16.58
C ASP A 94 22.14 8.19 17.52
N HIS A 95 22.46 8.18 18.82
CA HIS A 95 21.59 7.58 19.82
C HIS A 95 20.20 8.21 19.86
N ASP A 96 20.05 9.51 19.64
CA ASP A 96 18.77 10.23 19.78
C ASP A 96 17.81 9.89 18.64
N ARG A 97 18.32 9.72 17.41
CA ARG A 97 17.52 9.31 16.24
C ARG A 97 17.21 7.83 16.28
N GLN A 98 18.20 7.00 16.61
CA GLN A 98 17.99 5.57 16.72
C GLN A 98 17.05 5.23 17.88
N SER A 99 17.15 5.93 19.02
CA SER A 99 16.21 5.76 20.15
C SER A 99 14.78 6.15 19.76
N PHE A 100 14.60 7.20 18.97
CA PHE A 100 13.29 7.57 18.46
C PHE A 100 12.66 6.43 17.63
N ILE A 101 13.42 5.85 16.70
CA ILE A 101 12.94 4.77 15.84
C ILE A 101 12.67 3.49 16.65
N ARG A 102 13.61 3.10 17.52
CA ARG A 102 13.45 1.91 18.37
C ARG A 102 12.23 1.99 19.29
N ASN A 103 11.85 3.19 19.71
CA ASN A 103 10.71 3.40 20.60
C ASN A 103 9.42 3.80 19.86
N ALA A 104 9.40 3.73 18.53
CA ALA A 104 8.16 3.87 17.77
C ALA A 104 7.20 2.72 18.11
N LEU A 105 5.90 3.03 18.20
CA LEU A 105 4.84 2.03 18.38
C LEU A 105 4.65 1.30 17.04
N PRO A 106 4.90 -0.02 16.95
CA PRO A 106 4.68 -0.74 15.71
C PRO A 106 3.20 -0.77 15.37
N VAL A 107 2.88 -0.49 14.11
CA VAL A 107 1.54 -0.47 13.54
C VAL A 107 1.47 -1.35 12.30
N PRO A 108 0.33 -2.02 12.03
CA PRO A 108 0.14 -2.90 10.88
C PRO A 108 -0.03 -2.10 9.58
N VAL A 109 1.01 -1.37 9.20
CA VAL A 109 1.05 -0.52 8.01
C VAL A 109 2.21 -0.90 7.11
N HIS A 110 1.89 -0.96 5.82
CA HIS A 110 2.81 -1.11 4.72
C HIS A 110 3.19 0.25 4.14
N SER A 111 4.50 0.53 4.19
CA SER A 111 5.15 1.70 3.61
C SER A 111 5.36 1.46 2.10
N HIS A 112 4.32 1.73 1.32
CA HIS A 112 4.31 1.54 -0.14
C HIS A 112 5.25 2.51 -0.84
N ASN A 113 6.02 2.04 -1.83
CA ASN A 113 7.07 2.78 -2.53
C ASN A 113 8.02 3.52 -1.57
N ASP A 114 8.54 2.82 -0.57
CA ASP A 114 9.33 3.41 0.52
C ASP A 114 10.49 4.28 0.04
N TYR A 115 11.15 3.85 -1.02
CA TYR A 115 12.28 4.51 -1.65
C TYR A 115 12.01 5.93 -2.18
N SER A 116 10.73 6.33 -2.28
CA SER A 116 10.31 7.68 -2.68
C SER A 116 10.21 8.67 -1.50
N ARG A 117 10.35 8.19 -0.26
CA ARG A 117 10.30 9.02 0.96
C ARG A 117 11.51 9.94 1.08
N ARG A 118 11.41 10.93 1.97
CA ARG A 118 12.50 11.88 2.22
C ARG A 118 13.75 11.16 2.74
N ILE A 119 13.54 10.21 3.65
CA ILE A 119 14.57 9.37 4.22
C ILE A 119 14.04 7.93 4.23
N PRO A 120 14.22 7.18 3.12
CA PRO A 120 13.74 5.80 3.00
C PRO A 120 14.18 4.94 4.17
N LEU A 121 13.42 3.90 4.49
CA LEU A 121 13.52 3.03 5.67
C LEU A 121 13.23 3.75 7.00
N PHE A 122 13.96 4.83 7.29
CA PHE A 122 13.89 5.52 8.59
C PHE A 122 12.58 6.28 8.81
N GLU A 123 11.97 6.81 7.75
CA GLU A 123 10.64 7.44 7.85
C GLU A 123 9.55 6.41 8.17
N ALA A 124 9.60 5.25 7.53
CA ALA A 124 8.66 4.15 7.78
C ALA A 124 8.79 3.59 9.19
N LEU A 125 10.02 3.24 9.60
CA LEU A 125 10.29 2.70 10.93
C LEU A 125 10.00 3.72 12.02
N GLY A 126 10.37 5.00 11.82
CA GLY A 126 10.02 6.06 12.76
C GLY A 126 8.52 6.32 12.87
N SER A 127 7.74 5.86 11.89
CA SER A 127 6.27 5.88 11.91
C SER A 127 5.65 4.58 12.45
N GLY A 128 6.48 3.60 12.80
CA GLY A 128 6.04 2.30 13.31
C GLY A 128 5.63 1.29 12.24
N CYS A 129 5.84 1.56 10.95
CA CYS A 129 5.45 0.62 9.90
C CYS A 129 6.19 -0.72 10.06
N ILE A 130 5.44 -1.82 10.12
CA ILE A 130 5.99 -3.19 10.19
C ILE A 130 6.17 -3.84 8.82
N SER A 131 5.85 -3.11 7.74
CA SER A 131 6.07 -3.57 6.37
C SER A 131 6.49 -2.42 5.47
N ILE A 132 7.40 -2.68 4.54
CA ILE A 132 8.06 -1.69 3.69
C ILE A 132 8.27 -2.29 2.30
N GLU A 133 8.13 -1.50 1.23
CA GLU A 133 8.37 -1.93 -0.14
C GLU A 133 9.56 -1.26 -0.80
N ALA A 134 10.34 -2.05 -1.55
CA ALA A 134 11.39 -1.61 -2.44
C ALA A 134 11.19 -2.12 -3.87
N ASP A 135 11.06 -1.22 -4.84
CA ASP A 135 11.04 -1.54 -6.27
C ASP A 135 12.48 -1.75 -6.75
N ILE A 136 12.81 -2.95 -7.25
CA ILE A 136 14.17 -3.29 -7.68
C ILE A 136 14.27 -3.54 -9.17
N HIS A 137 15.39 -3.12 -9.73
CA HIS A 137 15.82 -3.39 -11.09
C HIS A 137 17.23 -4.00 -11.08
N LEU A 138 17.38 -5.17 -11.72
CA LEU A 138 18.70 -5.72 -11.98
C LEU A 138 19.42 -4.90 -13.05
N ARG A 139 20.54 -4.26 -12.70
CA ARG A 139 21.39 -3.46 -13.59
C ARG A 139 22.85 -3.68 -13.23
N ASN A 140 23.69 -3.98 -14.22
CA ASN A 140 25.14 -4.15 -14.03
C ASN A 140 25.49 -5.10 -12.87
N SER A 141 24.74 -6.21 -12.75
CA SER A 141 24.90 -7.21 -11.68
C SER A 141 24.66 -6.67 -10.26
N ASP A 142 23.84 -5.63 -10.11
CA ASP A 142 23.37 -5.14 -8.81
C ASP A 142 21.86 -4.83 -8.86
N LEU A 143 21.25 -4.72 -7.69
CA LEU A 143 19.83 -4.41 -7.52
C LEU A 143 19.67 -2.92 -7.22
N LEU A 144 19.37 -2.14 -8.25
CA LEU A 144 19.09 -0.71 -8.10
C LEU A 144 17.64 -0.50 -7.70
N VAL A 145 17.40 0.49 -6.85
CA VAL A 145 16.07 0.80 -6.32
C VAL A 145 15.44 1.96 -7.08
N GLY A 146 14.18 1.81 -7.49
CA GLY A 146 13.38 2.87 -8.07
C GLY A 146 12.18 2.34 -8.85
N HIS A 147 11.18 3.20 -9.06
CA HIS A 147 9.94 2.81 -9.73
C HIS A 147 10.13 2.53 -11.23
N THR A 148 11.04 3.28 -11.85
CA THR A 148 11.27 3.23 -13.30
C THR A 148 12.76 3.19 -13.59
N SER A 149 13.12 2.71 -14.78
CA SER A 149 14.52 2.73 -15.24
C SER A 149 15.14 4.14 -15.25
N ALA A 150 14.33 5.19 -15.41
CA ALA A 150 14.79 6.58 -15.44
C ALA A 150 15.10 7.16 -14.05
N SER A 151 14.54 6.58 -12.98
CA SER A 151 14.78 7.03 -11.61
C SER A 151 15.97 6.34 -10.92
N LEU A 152 16.61 5.39 -11.61
CA LEU A 152 17.71 4.61 -11.05
C LEU A 152 18.97 5.45 -10.88
N GLN A 153 19.62 5.27 -9.74
CA GLN A 153 20.91 5.87 -9.44
C GLN A 153 21.85 4.76 -8.97
N HIS A 154 23.10 4.76 -9.45
CA HIS A 154 24.08 3.74 -9.06
C HIS A 154 24.34 3.69 -7.54
N SER A 155 24.14 4.81 -6.85
CA SER A 155 24.30 4.92 -5.40
C SER A 155 23.10 4.44 -4.58
N LYS A 156 21.98 4.12 -5.23
CA LYS A 156 20.70 3.71 -4.62
C LYS A 156 20.44 2.25 -4.92
N THR A 157 21.08 1.39 -4.14
CA THR A 157 21.01 -0.08 -4.26
C THR A 157 20.15 -0.67 -3.14
N LEU A 158 19.60 -1.86 -3.34
CA LEU A 158 18.85 -2.58 -2.30
C LEU A 158 19.69 -2.75 -1.03
N ARG A 159 20.99 -3.10 -1.19
CA ARG A 159 21.95 -3.19 -0.09
C ARG A 159 22.08 -1.89 0.69
N SER A 160 22.44 -0.80 0.00
CA SER A 160 22.74 0.48 0.64
C SER A 160 21.51 1.16 1.25
N MET A 161 20.34 0.99 0.66
CA MET A 161 19.11 1.63 1.13
C MET A 161 18.36 0.81 2.19
N TYR A 162 18.45 -0.53 2.14
CA TYR A 162 17.64 -1.41 2.98
C TYR A 162 18.47 -2.45 3.74
N LEU A 163 19.19 -3.34 3.06
CA LEU A 163 19.76 -4.53 3.72
C LEU A 163 20.84 -4.18 4.75
N GLU A 164 21.82 -3.34 4.39
CA GLU A 164 22.91 -2.96 5.30
C GLU A 164 22.40 -2.11 6.47
N PRO A 165 21.54 -1.09 6.27
CA PRO A 165 20.91 -0.39 7.38
C PRO A 165 20.11 -1.30 8.31
N LEU A 166 19.29 -2.21 7.76
CA LEU A 166 18.49 -3.15 8.55
C LEU A 166 19.38 -4.10 9.36
N GLN A 167 20.39 -4.69 8.73
CA GLN A 167 21.37 -5.54 9.40
C GLN A 167 21.97 -4.80 10.61
N ARG A 168 22.49 -3.58 10.41
CA ARG A 168 23.08 -2.77 11.47
C ARG A 168 22.09 -2.47 12.61
N MET A 169 20.84 -2.15 12.29
CA MET A 169 19.83 -1.86 13.31
C MET A 169 19.45 -3.11 14.12
N ILE A 170 19.34 -4.27 13.47
CA ILE A 170 19.02 -5.54 14.10
C ILE A 170 20.19 -6.03 14.96
N GLU A 171 21.43 -5.95 14.48
CA GLU A 171 22.64 -6.32 15.24
C GLU A 171 22.72 -5.54 16.57
N VAL A 172 22.48 -4.23 16.53
CA VAL A 172 22.47 -3.39 17.74
C VAL A 172 21.42 -3.86 18.76
N GLN A 173 20.26 -4.33 18.31
CA GLN A 173 19.21 -4.88 19.17
C GLN A 173 19.56 -6.26 19.73
N ASN A 174 20.39 -7.03 19.02
CA ASN A 174 20.67 -8.43 19.33
C ASN A 174 22.04 -8.69 20.00
N GLY A 175 22.86 -7.66 20.20
CA GLY A 175 24.22 -7.82 20.76
C GLY A 175 24.32 -8.45 22.16
N ASN A 176 23.23 -8.51 22.94
CA ASN A 176 23.18 -9.16 24.26
C ASN A 176 21.97 -10.11 24.41
N VAL A 177 21.45 -10.61 23.29
CA VAL A 177 20.29 -11.51 23.28
C VAL A 177 20.78 -12.95 23.45
N ALA A 178 20.06 -13.76 24.24
CA ALA A 178 20.44 -15.14 24.47
C ALA A 178 20.39 -15.96 23.16
N GLU A 179 21.19 -17.02 23.10
CA GLU A 179 21.22 -17.91 21.94
C GLU A 179 19.81 -18.51 21.69
N GLY A 180 19.38 -18.53 20.43
CA GLY A 180 18.06 -19.04 20.03
C GLY A 180 16.89 -18.06 20.23
N THR A 181 17.10 -16.85 20.72
CA THR A 181 16.10 -15.77 20.72
C THR A 181 16.56 -14.60 19.84
N TRP A 182 15.62 -13.73 19.45
CA TRP A 182 15.89 -12.60 18.59
C TRP A 182 15.04 -11.40 19.01
N ARG A 183 15.54 -10.20 18.71
CA ARG A 183 14.82 -8.94 18.85
C ARG A 183 14.68 -8.26 17.49
N GLY A 184 13.47 -7.84 17.16
CA GLY A 184 13.17 -6.98 16.03
C GLY A 184 13.61 -5.54 16.30
N LEU A 185 13.10 -4.63 15.48
CA LEU A 185 13.53 -3.22 15.48
C LEU A 185 12.90 -2.39 16.61
N PHE A 186 11.72 -2.78 17.10
CA PHE A 186 10.89 -2.01 18.02
C PHE A 186 11.00 -2.54 19.47
N ASN A 187 11.41 -1.67 20.40
CA ASN A 187 11.50 -1.98 21.83
C ASN A 187 10.14 -2.28 22.46
N LEU A 188 9.07 -1.65 21.95
CA LEU A 188 7.70 -1.81 22.44
C LEU A 188 7.07 -3.14 21.98
N ALA A 189 7.61 -3.78 20.95
CA ALA A 189 7.25 -5.14 20.55
C ALA A 189 8.51 -5.90 20.07
N PRO A 190 9.32 -6.44 21.00
CA PRO A 190 10.62 -6.99 20.67
C PRO A 190 10.61 -8.17 19.70
N HIS A 191 9.50 -8.89 19.53
CA HIS A 191 9.38 -10.00 18.58
C HIS A 191 8.54 -9.64 17.35
N GLN A 192 8.38 -8.35 17.06
CA GLN A 192 7.76 -7.90 15.83
C GLN A 192 8.75 -8.04 14.67
N THR A 193 8.43 -8.91 13.70
CA THR A 193 9.16 -8.99 12.43
C THR A 193 8.87 -7.77 11.56
N LEU A 194 9.88 -7.29 10.84
CA LEU A 194 9.70 -6.34 9.75
C LEU A 194 9.54 -7.12 8.45
N VAL A 195 8.56 -6.77 7.62
CA VAL A 195 8.44 -7.31 6.27
C VAL A 195 9.08 -6.36 5.26
N LEU A 196 10.09 -6.82 4.53
CA LEU A 196 10.59 -6.15 3.34
C LEU A 196 9.99 -6.82 2.10
N LEU A 197 9.02 -6.13 1.49
CA LEU A 197 8.44 -6.50 0.20
C LEU A 197 9.33 -5.97 -0.91
N ILE A 198 9.69 -6.84 -1.84
CA ILE A 198 10.61 -6.55 -2.94
C ILE A 198 9.85 -6.75 -4.25
N ASP A 199 9.51 -5.65 -4.90
CA ASP A 199 8.81 -5.66 -6.18
C ASP A 199 9.83 -5.72 -7.32
N HIS A 200 9.83 -6.84 -8.07
CA HIS A 200 10.73 -7.02 -9.19
C HIS A 200 10.22 -6.29 -10.44
N LYS A 201 10.96 -5.28 -10.89
CA LYS A 201 10.66 -4.52 -12.11
C LYS A 201 11.44 -4.99 -13.36
N THR A 202 12.23 -6.05 -13.25
CA THR A 202 13.07 -6.62 -14.32
C THR A 202 12.93 -8.15 -14.42
N SER A 203 13.60 -8.77 -15.40
CA SER A 203 13.57 -10.23 -15.66
C SER A 203 13.61 -11.06 -14.37
N GLY A 204 12.62 -11.93 -14.20
CA GLY A 204 12.31 -12.58 -12.94
C GLY A 204 13.43 -13.44 -12.34
N PRO A 205 13.90 -14.50 -13.04
CA PRO A 205 14.85 -15.46 -12.45
C PRO A 205 16.22 -14.86 -12.12
N GLU A 206 16.79 -14.01 -12.99
CA GLU A 206 18.10 -13.40 -12.75
C GLU A 206 18.05 -12.38 -11.62
N THR A 207 16.98 -11.58 -11.56
CA THR A 207 16.76 -10.62 -10.46
C THR A 207 16.59 -11.36 -9.15
N PHE A 208 15.83 -12.47 -9.14
CA PHE A 208 15.64 -13.32 -7.97
C PHE A 208 16.94 -13.98 -7.50
N ARG A 209 17.76 -14.50 -8.42
CA ARG A 209 19.05 -15.09 -8.08
C ARG A 209 19.98 -14.06 -7.43
N GLU A 210 20.03 -12.84 -7.97
CA GLU A 210 20.82 -11.76 -7.37
C GLU A 210 20.28 -11.38 -5.99
N LEU A 211 18.96 -11.26 -5.83
CA LEU A 211 18.35 -11.02 -4.52
C LEU A 211 18.72 -12.11 -3.52
N TYR A 212 18.60 -13.38 -3.93
CA TYR A 212 19.00 -14.52 -3.12
C TYR A 212 20.45 -14.38 -2.68
N THR A 213 21.38 -14.02 -3.57
CA THR A 213 22.78 -13.79 -3.20
C THR A 213 22.95 -12.63 -2.21
N GLN A 214 22.28 -11.49 -2.41
CA GLN A 214 22.41 -10.32 -1.54
C GLN A 214 21.85 -10.53 -0.13
N LEU A 215 20.98 -11.53 0.07
CA LEU A 215 20.43 -11.91 1.37
C LEU A 215 21.37 -12.79 2.21
N GLN A 216 22.48 -13.29 1.66
CA GLN A 216 23.38 -14.21 2.37
C GLN A 216 23.90 -13.66 3.72
N PRO A 217 24.34 -12.39 3.85
CA PRO A 217 24.80 -11.86 5.13
C PRO A 217 23.72 -11.92 6.23
N LEU A 218 22.45 -11.75 5.87
CA LEU A 218 21.32 -11.83 6.80
C LEU A 218 20.97 -13.28 7.17
N ARG A 219 21.23 -14.23 6.25
CA ARG A 219 21.14 -15.68 6.55
C ARG A 219 22.21 -16.12 7.53
N ASP A 220 23.45 -15.68 7.31
CA ASP A 220 24.58 -16.03 8.18
C ASP A 220 24.37 -15.55 9.63
N LEU A 221 23.55 -14.52 9.81
CA LEU A 221 23.15 -13.96 11.10
C LEU A 221 21.85 -14.54 11.67
N ASP A 222 21.19 -15.46 10.96
CA ASP A 222 19.88 -16.04 11.35
C ASP A 222 18.78 -14.96 11.54
N TYR A 223 18.80 -13.93 10.70
CA TYR A 223 17.86 -12.80 10.78
C TYR A 223 16.63 -12.93 9.88
N LEU A 224 16.63 -13.89 8.95
CA LEU A 224 15.56 -14.07 7.98
C LEU A 224 14.51 -15.07 8.45
N THR A 225 13.23 -14.67 8.41
CA THR A 225 12.10 -15.56 8.65
C THR A 225 12.14 -16.67 7.60
N TYR A 226 11.95 -17.92 8.00
CA TYR A 226 12.00 -19.05 7.08
C TYR A 226 10.95 -20.12 7.38
N TRP A 227 10.63 -20.92 6.37
CA TRP A 227 9.87 -22.15 6.50
C TRP A 227 10.80 -23.31 6.79
N ASN A 228 10.54 -24.06 7.88
CA ASN A 228 11.39 -25.17 8.32
C ASN A 228 10.97 -26.55 7.80
N GLY A 229 9.95 -26.61 6.94
CA GLY A 229 9.30 -27.85 6.48
C GLY A 229 7.92 -28.08 7.10
N THR A 230 7.66 -27.51 8.28
CA THR A 230 6.42 -27.72 9.05
C THR A 230 5.72 -26.42 9.41
N GLU A 231 6.48 -25.39 9.78
CA GLU A 231 5.95 -24.09 10.18
C GLU A 231 6.86 -22.94 9.77
N ARG A 232 6.32 -21.72 9.85
CA ARG A 232 7.08 -20.49 9.63
C ARG A 232 7.78 -20.07 10.93
N VAL A 233 9.10 -20.13 10.92
CA VAL A 233 9.95 -19.64 12.01
C VAL A 233 10.20 -18.14 11.79
N LEU A 234 9.51 -17.31 12.57
CA LEU A 234 9.68 -15.85 12.53
C LEU A 234 11.07 -15.45 13.03
N ARG A 235 11.66 -14.47 12.34
CA ARG A 235 12.91 -13.77 12.69
C ARG A 235 12.73 -12.25 12.53
N PRO A 236 13.72 -11.41 12.88
CA PRO A 236 13.59 -9.96 12.80
C PRO A 236 13.16 -9.43 11.42
N LEU A 237 13.49 -10.12 10.33
CA LEU A 237 13.20 -9.69 8.97
C LEU A 237 12.54 -10.80 8.15
N THR A 238 11.40 -10.49 7.53
CA THR A 238 10.70 -11.37 6.59
C THR A 238 10.83 -10.81 5.19
N ILE A 239 11.31 -11.62 4.23
CA ILE A 239 11.43 -11.21 2.84
C ILE A 239 10.22 -11.70 2.04
N VAL A 240 9.56 -10.78 1.34
CA VAL A 240 8.46 -11.09 0.45
C VAL A 240 8.78 -10.55 -0.94
N VAL A 241 8.55 -11.33 -1.99
CA VAL A 241 8.74 -10.91 -3.39
C VAL A 241 7.40 -10.76 -4.10
N SER A 242 7.35 -9.81 -5.03
CA SER A 242 6.18 -9.52 -5.87
C SER A 242 6.64 -9.05 -7.27
N GLY A 243 5.69 -8.56 -8.08
CA GLY A 243 5.96 -8.03 -9.42
C GLY A 243 6.37 -9.13 -10.41
N SER A 244 7.49 -8.92 -11.10
CA SER A 244 8.00 -9.85 -12.13
C SER A 244 8.77 -11.04 -11.57
N ALA A 245 8.80 -11.22 -10.25
CA ALA A 245 9.43 -12.38 -9.64
C ALA A 245 8.69 -13.67 -10.11
N PRO A 246 9.37 -14.78 -10.40
CA PRO A 246 8.68 -16.01 -10.77
C PRO A 246 8.26 -16.76 -9.51
N PHE A 247 6.99 -17.16 -9.42
CA PHE A 247 6.52 -18.00 -8.31
C PHE A 247 7.33 -19.31 -8.21
N GLU A 248 7.75 -19.87 -9.35
CA GLU A 248 8.61 -21.05 -9.38
C GLU A 248 9.97 -20.82 -8.72
N SER A 249 10.53 -19.60 -8.82
CA SER A 249 11.80 -19.28 -8.17
C SER A 249 11.67 -19.34 -6.64
N VAL A 250 10.51 -18.94 -6.11
CA VAL A 250 10.21 -19.11 -4.69
C VAL A 250 10.05 -20.59 -4.34
N THR A 251 9.23 -21.35 -5.07
CA THR A 251 8.93 -22.76 -4.72
C THR A 251 10.09 -23.72 -4.94
N MET A 252 11.03 -23.40 -5.84
CA MET A 252 12.26 -24.18 -6.06
C MET A 252 13.33 -23.99 -4.98
N LEU A 253 13.18 -23.04 -4.05
CA LEU A 253 14.03 -22.99 -2.87
C LEU A 253 13.83 -24.24 -1.99
N ASN A 254 14.78 -24.47 -1.09
CA ASN A 254 14.79 -25.63 -0.19
C ASN A 254 13.47 -25.74 0.60
N GLU A 255 12.77 -26.87 0.46
CA GLU A 255 11.48 -27.14 1.10
C GLU A 255 11.52 -27.14 2.63
N THR A 256 12.70 -27.33 3.23
CA THR A 256 12.91 -27.29 4.68
C THR A 256 13.66 -26.04 5.15
N HIS A 257 13.99 -25.13 4.23
CA HIS A 257 14.64 -23.87 4.55
C HIS A 257 14.37 -22.82 3.45
N ARG A 258 13.13 -22.33 3.40
CA ARG A 258 12.71 -21.28 2.45
C ARG A 258 12.54 -19.96 3.19
N ASP A 259 13.33 -18.95 2.84
CA ASP A 259 13.38 -17.67 3.53
C ASP A 259 12.95 -16.46 2.69
N ILE A 260 12.46 -16.73 1.49
CA ILE A 260 11.80 -15.77 0.61
C ILE A 260 10.39 -16.28 0.36
N PHE A 261 9.40 -15.43 0.60
CA PHE A 261 7.99 -15.76 0.42
C PHE A 261 7.38 -14.94 -0.72
N TRP A 262 6.28 -15.43 -1.25
CA TRP A 262 5.53 -14.82 -2.32
C TRP A 262 4.43 -13.88 -1.79
N ASP A 263 4.16 -12.78 -2.51
CA ASP A 263 2.93 -11.99 -2.40
C ASP A 263 1.90 -12.53 -3.40
N ALA A 264 0.98 -13.38 -2.92
CA ALA A 264 -0.01 -14.03 -3.77
C ALA A 264 -1.04 -13.03 -4.31
N ASN A 265 -1.55 -13.27 -5.52
CA ASN A 265 -2.63 -12.45 -6.08
C ASN A 265 -3.93 -12.72 -5.31
N LEU A 266 -4.39 -11.74 -4.52
CA LEU A 266 -5.57 -11.90 -3.67
C LEU A 266 -6.87 -12.10 -4.48
N GLU A 267 -6.92 -11.64 -5.72
CA GLU A 267 -8.07 -11.85 -6.63
C GLU A 267 -8.15 -13.27 -7.17
N GLU A 268 -7.01 -13.99 -7.16
CA GLU A 268 -6.83 -15.28 -7.83
C GLU A 268 -6.26 -16.34 -6.87
N LEU A 269 -6.61 -16.25 -5.59
CA LEU A 269 -6.16 -17.23 -4.58
C LEU A 269 -6.73 -18.62 -4.78
N VAL A 270 -7.94 -18.71 -5.33
CA VAL A 270 -8.60 -19.99 -5.61
C VAL A 270 -7.97 -20.59 -6.85
N SER A 271 -7.37 -21.77 -6.69
CA SER A 271 -6.75 -22.50 -7.79
C SER A 271 -7.51 -23.77 -8.12
N ALA A 272 -7.55 -24.14 -9.40
CA ALA A 272 -8.03 -25.45 -9.83
C ALA A 272 -7.12 -26.60 -9.34
N SER A 273 -5.91 -26.28 -8.90
CA SER A 273 -4.96 -27.23 -8.30
C SER A 273 -5.05 -27.30 -6.77
N ASP A 274 -5.95 -26.55 -6.13
CA ASP A 274 -6.26 -26.72 -4.71
C ASP A 274 -6.97 -28.07 -4.50
N ASN A 275 -6.57 -28.80 -3.46
CA ASN A 275 -7.11 -30.12 -3.12
C ASN A 275 -7.99 -30.02 -1.86
N PHE A 276 -9.27 -30.36 -2.04
CA PHE A 276 -10.31 -30.36 -1.01
C PHE A 276 -10.81 -31.77 -0.64
N ASP A 277 -10.11 -32.82 -1.08
CA ASP A 277 -10.52 -34.22 -0.89
C ASP A 277 -10.27 -34.70 0.56
N GLU A 278 -9.21 -34.19 1.20
CA GLU A 278 -8.80 -34.57 2.56
C GLU A 278 -8.39 -33.34 3.39
N GLU A 279 -8.70 -33.34 4.69
CA GLU A 279 -8.24 -32.31 5.63
C GLU A 279 -6.87 -32.68 6.24
N PRO A 280 -5.95 -31.71 6.42
CA PRO A 280 -6.09 -30.29 6.05
C PRO A 280 -6.03 -30.10 4.53
N PHE A 281 -6.90 -29.22 4.00
CA PHE A 281 -6.95 -28.90 2.58
C PHE A 281 -5.59 -28.36 2.10
N LYS A 282 -5.22 -28.72 0.88
CA LYS A 282 -3.93 -28.32 0.30
C LYS A 282 -4.17 -27.24 -0.72
N TYR A 283 -3.59 -26.07 -0.46
CA TYR A 283 -3.69 -24.91 -1.34
C TYR A 283 -2.40 -24.69 -2.11
N VAL A 284 -2.50 -24.24 -3.35
CA VAL A 284 -1.34 -23.81 -4.17
C VAL A 284 -0.58 -22.69 -3.45
N TYR A 285 -1.29 -21.65 -3.04
CA TYR A 285 -0.75 -20.60 -2.19
C TYR A 285 -1.00 -20.97 -0.73
N ASN A 286 0.06 -21.08 0.06
CA ASN A 286 -0.03 -21.45 1.46
C ASN A 286 1.15 -20.88 2.25
N ALA A 287 1.12 -21.06 3.58
CA ALA A 287 2.13 -20.51 4.48
C ALA A 287 3.59 -20.94 4.19
N SER A 288 3.82 -22.04 3.48
CA SER A 288 5.18 -22.49 3.13
C SER A 288 5.82 -21.70 1.98
N ASN A 289 5.01 -21.05 1.13
CA ASN A 289 5.48 -20.37 -0.07
C ASN A 289 5.08 -18.90 -0.15
N SER A 290 3.99 -18.49 0.50
CA SER A 290 3.43 -17.14 0.42
C SER A 290 3.28 -16.54 1.80
N TYR A 291 3.53 -15.23 1.93
CA TYR A 291 3.36 -14.50 3.20
C TYR A 291 2.18 -13.53 3.11
N PHE A 292 2.16 -12.73 2.04
CA PHE A 292 1.05 -11.84 1.74
C PHE A 292 0.13 -12.46 0.69
N ALA A 293 -1.10 -11.96 0.69
CA ALA A 293 -1.95 -11.95 -0.48
C ALA A 293 -2.46 -10.51 -0.67
N SER A 294 -2.22 -9.93 -1.84
CA SER A 294 -2.58 -8.53 -2.09
C SER A 294 -3.25 -8.27 -3.44
N THR A 295 -4.00 -7.16 -3.50
CA THR A 295 -4.67 -6.67 -4.72
C THR A 295 -4.96 -5.16 -4.61
N GLU A 296 -5.31 -4.52 -5.73
CA GLU A 296 -5.90 -3.19 -5.74
C GLU A 296 -7.18 -3.13 -4.93
N PHE A 297 -7.34 -2.04 -4.17
CA PHE A 297 -8.56 -1.79 -3.40
C PHE A 297 -9.82 -1.78 -4.28
N LYS A 298 -9.72 -1.36 -5.54
CA LYS A 298 -10.88 -1.36 -6.47
C LYS A 298 -11.43 -2.77 -6.74
N ASN A 299 -10.61 -3.81 -6.53
CA ASN A 299 -10.94 -5.22 -6.72
C ASN A 299 -11.28 -5.92 -5.39
N ALA A 300 -11.40 -5.17 -4.29
CA ALA A 300 -11.63 -5.73 -2.98
C ALA A 300 -13.01 -6.39 -2.84
N VAL A 301 -13.03 -7.66 -2.45
CA VAL A 301 -14.22 -8.42 -2.11
C VAL A 301 -14.29 -8.60 -0.60
N LEU A 302 -14.67 -7.51 0.08
CA LEU A 302 -14.69 -7.44 1.55
C LEU A 302 -15.94 -8.08 2.18
N TYR A 303 -17.00 -8.26 1.40
CA TYR A 303 -18.28 -8.79 1.85
C TYR A 303 -18.74 -9.90 0.90
N SER A 304 -19.25 -10.99 1.45
CA SER A 304 -19.92 -12.02 0.66
C SER A 304 -21.40 -11.66 0.61
N TYR A 305 -21.88 -11.19 -0.54
CA TYR A 305 -23.31 -11.00 -0.77
C TYR A 305 -23.89 -12.31 -1.32
N ARG A 306 -25.00 -12.77 -0.74
CA ARG A 306 -25.76 -13.90 -1.24
C ARG A 306 -27.21 -13.48 -1.43
N GLU A 307 -27.74 -13.77 -2.61
CA GLU A 307 -29.17 -13.60 -2.87
C GLU A 307 -29.99 -14.46 -1.89
N PRO A 308 -31.12 -13.97 -1.37
CA PRO A 308 -31.91 -14.65 -0.32
C PRO A 308 -32.35 -16.08 -0.66
N PHE A 309 -32.39 -16.43 -1.95
CA PHE A 309 -32.87 -17.73 -2.43
C PHE A 309 -31.76 -18.63 -3.01
N THR A 310 -30.49 -18.22 -2.95
CA THR A 310 -29.37 -19.05 -3.39
C THR A 310 -29.06 -20.11 -2.34
N PRO A 311 -29.07 -21.41 -2.67
CA PRO A 311 -28.75 -22.45 -1.71
C PRO A 311 -27.31 -22.28 -1.20
N PRO A 312 -27.03 -22.59 0.09
CA PRO A 312 -25.68 -22.48 0.63
C PRO A 312 -24.72 -23.42 -0.11
N PRO A 313 -23.44 -23.02 -0.26
CA PRO A 313 -22.42 -23.87 -0.88
C PRO A 313 -22.28 -25.19 -0.11
N LYS A 314 -22.31 -26.32 -0.84
CA LYS A 314 -22.33 -27.66 -0.26
C LYS A 314 -20.94 -28.27 -0.10
N THR A 315 -20.02 -27.99 -1.03
CA THR A 315 -18.64 -28.52 -0.99
C THR A 315 -17.68 -27.53 -0.35
N PRO A 316 -16.56 -27.97 0.24
CA PRO A 316 -15.51 -27.08 0.73
C PRO A 316 -14.98 -26.13 -0.35
N GLN A 317 -14.76 -26.63 -1.57
CA GLN A 317 -14.38 -25.82 -2.72
C GLN A 317 -15.40 -24.70 -3.00
N MET A 318 -16.70 -25.02 -3.04
CA MET A 318 -17.73 -23.99 -3.25
C MET A 318 -17.77 -22.98 -2.10
N LYS A 319 -17.48 -23.39 -0.86
CA LYS A 319 -17.41 -22.48 0.29
C LYS A 319 -16.25 -21.50 0.14
N ASP A 320 -15.07 -21.98 -0.27
CA ASP A 320 -13.89 -21.14 -0.51
C ASP A 320 -14.13 -20.16 -1.67
N MET A 321 -14.71 -20.62 -2.79
CA MET A 321 -15.01 -19.78 -3.96
C MET A 321 -15.92 -18.57 -3.65
N VAL A 322 -16.84 -18.69 -2.70
CA VAL A 322 -17.79 -17.63 -2.35
C VAL A 322 -17.42 -16.88 -1.07
N ALA A 323 -16.33 -17.29 -0.42
CA ALA A 323 -15.80 -16.62 0.74
C ALA A 323 -15.26 -15.24 0.35
N THR A 324 -15.15 -14.34 1.33
CA THR A 324 -14.44 -13.07 1.12
C THR A 324 -12.97 -13.33 0.89
N GLN A 325 -12.28 -12.40 0.24
CA GLN A 325 -10.83 -12.47 0.05
C GLN A 325 -10.06 -12.64 1.38
N ILE A 326 -10.57 -12.02 2.44
CA ILE A 326 -9.96 -12.13 3.78
C ILE A 326 -10.07 -13.55 4.34
N GLU A 327 -11.22 -14.19 4.16
CA GLU A 327 -11.44 -15.58 4.59
C GLU A 327 -10.58 -16.55 3.76
N GLN A 328 -10.50 -16.36 2.44
CA GLN A 328 -9.68 -17.18 1.54
C GLN A 328 -8.18 -17.11 1.90
N ALA A 329 -7.66 -15.91 2.16
CA ALA A 329 -6.27 -15.70 2.56
C ALA A 329 -5.97 -16.32 3.93
N ARG A 330 -6.86 -16.15 4.90
CA ARG A 330 -6.72 -16.73 6.25
C ARG A 330 -6.71 -18.25 6.22
N ALA A 331 -7.56 -18.89 5.40
CA ALA A 331 -7.57 -20.33 5.22
C ALA A 331 -6.22 -20.86 4.68
N ARG A 332 -5.47 -20.01 3.97
CA ARG A 332 -4.15 -20.29 3.40
C ARG A 332 -2.98 -19.84 4.30
N GLY A 333 -3.26 -19.24 5.46
CA GLY A 333 -2.25 -18.71 6.38
C GLY A 333 -1.53 -17.45 5.85
N LEU A 334 -2.22 -16.65 5.02
CA LEU A 334 -1.68 -15.47 4.36
C LEU A 334 -2.24 -14.19 4.98
N MET A 335 -1.40 -13.16 5.02
CA MET A 335 -1.79 -11.82 5.49
C MET A 335 -2.33 -10.98 4.32
N VAL A 336 -3.46 -10.31 4.55
CA VAL A 336 -4.18 -9.56 3.52
C VAL A 336 -3.73 -8.11 3.47
N ARG A 337 -3.51 -7.60 2.26
CA ARG A 337 -3.23 -6.18 2.00
C ARG A 337 -3.98 -5.68 0.76
N TYR A 338 -4.50 -4.46 0.82
CA TYR A 338 -5.07 -3.77 -0.33
C TYR A 338 -4.27 -2.52 -0.66
N TRP A 339 -3.74 -2.41 -1.88
CA TRP A 339 -2.98 -1.25 -2.34
C TRP A 339 -3.85 -0.32 -3.21
N ASN A 340 -3.33 0.86 -3.57
CA ASN A 340 -4.09 1.89 -4.29
C ASN A 340 -5.41 2.30 -3.58
N THR A 341 -5.37 2.42 -2.24
CA THR A 341 -6.53 2.93 -1.49
C THR A 341 -6.73 4.42 -1.76
N PRO A 342 -7.98 4.92 -1.83
CA PRO A 342 -8.23 6.34 -2.07
C PRO A 342 -7.55 7.23 -1.05
N SER A 343 -6.66 8.12 -1.50
CA SER A 343 -5.95 9.08 -0.65
C SER A 343 -6.71 10.41 -0.50
N GLN A 344 -7.64 10.70 -1.42
CA GLN A 344 -8.43 11.94 -1.46
C GLN A 344 -9.88 11.67 -1.87
N PRO A 345 -10.84 12.51 -1.41
CA PRO A 345 -10.68 13.51 -0.34
C PRO A 345 -10.42 12.83 1.02
N PRO A 346 -9.90 13.55 2.05
CA PRO A 346 -9.46 12.91 3.28
C PRO A 346 -10.57 12.12 3.99
N ASN A 347 -11.82 12.60 3.93
CA ASN A 347 -12.97 11.88 4.50
C ASN A 347 -13.22 10.52 3.84
N LEU A 348 -12.99 10.38 2.53
CA LEU A 348 -13.12 9.09 1.84
C LEU A 348 -12.02 8.13 2.29
N ARG A 349 -10.78 8.62 2.40
CA ARG A 349 -9.63 7.87 2.93
C ARG A 349 -9.93 7.31 4.32
N GLU A 350 -10.41 8.15 5.24
CA GLU A 350 -10.74 7.71 6.61
C GLU A 350 -11.86 6.67 6.63
N VAL A 351 -12.87 6.79 5.76
CA VAL A 351 -13.94 5.78 5.62
C VAL A 351 -13.37 4.45 5.13
N VAL A 352 -12.53 4.47 4.11
CA VAL A 352 -11.88 3.26 3.58
C VAL A 352 -11.03 2.58 4.66
N TRP A 353 -10.21 3.35 5.38
CA TRP A 353 -9.39 2.82 6.46
C TRP A 353 -10.23 2.18 7.56
N ARG A 354 -11.29 2.86 7.99
CA ARG A 354 -12.21 2.32 8.99
C ARG A 354 -12.82 1.00 8.52
N VAL A 355 -13.29 0.92 7.28
CA VAL A 355 -13.85 -0.31 6.72
C VAL A 355 -12.80 -1.42 6.71
N LEU A 356 -11.57 -1.17 6.25
CA LEU A 356 -10.51 -2.19 6.22
C LEU A 356 -10.16 -2.69 7.63
N ILE A 357 -10.10 -1.79 8.63
CA ILE A 357 -9.89 -2.13 10.04
C ILE A 357 -11.06 -2.96 10.59
N GLU A 358 -12.31 -2.55 10.34
CA GLU A 358 -13.51 -3.27 10.77
C GLU A 358 -13.59 -4.67 10.15
N ARG A 359 -13.14 -4.82 8.90
CA ARG A 359 -13.01 -6.10 8.20
C ARG A 359 -11.77 -6.90 8.62
N GLN A 360 -10.94 -6.35 9.51
CA GLN A 360 -9.74 -6.99 10.06
C GLN A 360 -8.72 -7.37 8.99
N VAL A 361 -8.47 -6.45 8.07
CA VAL A 361 -7.32 -6.55 7.15
C VAL A 361 -6.03 -6.54 7.96
N ASP A 362 -5.09 -7.41 7.60
CA ASP A 362 -3.89 -7.63 8.39
C ASP A 362 -2.89 -6.48 8.26
N ILE A 363 -2.76 -5.87 7.08
CA ILE A 363 -1.86 -4.74 6.83
C ILE A 363 -2.55 -3.65 5.98
N LEU A 364 -2.54 -2.42 6.46
CA LEU A 364 -3.02 -1.25 5.71
C LEU A 364 -1.92 -0.69 4.81
N ASN A 365 -2.23 -0.43 3.55
CA ASN A 365 -1.32 0.26 2.64
C ASN A 365 -1.43 1.78 2.81
N MET A 366 -0.33 2.48 3.12
CA MET A 366 -0.34 3.93 3.29
C MET A 366 0.85 4.63 2.66
N ASP A 367 0.56 5.71 1.92
CA ASP A 367 1.58 6.56 1.29
C ASP A 367 1.95 7.77 2.18
N ASP A 368 1.05 8.22 3.07
CA ASP A 368 1.28 9.37 3.95
C ASP A 368 1.68 8.93 5.37
N LEU A 369 2.99 8.89 5.62
CA LEU A 369 3.53 8.54 6.92
C LEU A 369 3.25 9.58 8.02
N GLY A 370 2.96 10.83 7.66
CA GLY A 370 2.52 11.84 8.62
C GLY A 370 1.14 11.49 9.17
N ALA A 371 0.23 11.07 8.29
CA ALA A 371 -1.07 10.55 8.70
C ALA A 371 -0.95 9.29 9.57
N VAL A 372 0.00 8.39 9.24
CA VAL A 372 0.33 7.23 10.09
C VAL A 372 0.70 7.66 11.50
N ARG A 373 1.67 8.56 11.67
CA ARG A 373 2.08 9.04 13.00
C ARG A 373 0.96 9.73 13.76
N ALA A 374 0.15 10.53 13.07
CA ALA A 374 -0.97 11.26 13.68
C ALA A 374 -2.14 10.36 14.12
N ARG A 375 -2.15 9.08 13.71
CA ARG A 375 -3.28 8.17 13.90
C ARG A 375 -2.91 6.81 14.49
N ALA A 376 -1.63 6.44 14.49
CA ALA A 376 -1.10 5.19 15.03
C ALA A 376 -1.59 4.90 16.46
N ASN A 377 -1.69 5.93 17.31
CA ASN A 377 -2.20 5.78 18.68
C ASN A 377 -3.69 5.37 18.76
N GLY A 378 -4.46 5.53 17.69
CA GLY A 378 -5.89 5.19 17.62
C GLY A 378 -6.20 3.89 16.87
N TRP A 379 -5.20 3.20 16.31
CA TRP A 379 -5.42 2.03 15.43
C TRP A 379 -5.48 0.68 16.16
N GLY A 380 -5.29 0.70 17.49
CA GLY A 380 -5.26 -0.50 18.30
C GLY A 380 -3.92 -1.23 18.23
N ASN A 381 -3.68 -2.10 19.21
CA ASN A 381 -2.46 -2.90 19.27
C ASN A 381 -2.51 -4.01 18.22
N ILE A 382 -1.34 -4.39 17.69
CA ILE A 382 -1.16 -5.61 16.90
C ILE A 382 -1.67 -6.78 17.76
N LYS A 383 -2.59 -7.59 17.22
CA LYS A 383 -2.95 -8.85 17.87
C LYS A 383 -1.72 -9.75 17.80
N THR A 384 -1.14 -10.02 18.97
CA THR A 384 -0.02 -10.95 19.18
C THR A 384 -0.40 -12.36 18.77
#